data_AF-A0A1Q9VM58-F1
#
_entry.id   AF-A0A1Q9VM58-F1
#
_cell.length_a   1.000
_cell.length_b   1.000
_cell.length_c   1.000
_cell.angle_alpha   90.00
_cell.angle_beta   90.00
_cell.angle_gamma   90.00
#
_symmetry.space_group_name_H-M   'P 1'
#
loop_
_entity.id
_entity.type
_entity.pdbx_description
1 polymer ?
#
loop_
_entity_poly.entity_id
_entity_poly.type
_entity_poly.pdbx_seq_one_letter_code
_entity_poly.pdbx_strand_id
1 'polypeptide(L)'
;MQTVAAVLARDGTCTFPGCRVPAFRCDLDHVVAPRPGDEQGHDAGNLVALCRHHRVVRARDGWRPALLADGTVRWTAPSGHTYVRPSAWRSA
;
A
#
# COMPACT_ATOMS: atom_id res chain seq x y z
N MET A 1 -12.51 -12.96 -5.34
CA MET A 1 -11.07 -13.01 -4.99
C MET A 1 -10.33 -12.06 -5.92
N GLN A 2 -9.83 -10.93 -5.42
CA GLN A 2 -8.92 -10.08 -6.20
C GLN A 2 -7.48 -10.57 -5.99
N THR A 3 -6.74 -10.76 -7.08
CA THR A 3 -5.45 -11.45 -7.11
C THR A 3 -4.27 -10.50 -6.86
N VAL A 4 -3.07 -11.04 -6.65
CA VAL A 4 -1.81 -10.27 -6.63
C VAL A 4 -1.70 -9.33 -7.83
N ALA A 5 -2.11 -9.79 -9.02
CA ALA A 5 -2.11 -8.99 -10.24
C ALA A 5 -3.01 -7.74 -10.13
N ALA A 6 -4.15 -7.82 -9.46
CA ALA A 6 -5.04 -6.68 -9.25
C ALA A 6 -4.38 -5.59 -8.38
N VAL A 7 -3.64 -6.00 -7.34
CA VAL A 7 -2.88 -5.06 -6.48
C VAL A 7 -1.78 -4.38 -7.28
N LEU A 8 -1.00 -5.15 -8.04
CA LEU A 8 0.10 -4.61 -8.86
C LEU A 8 -0.40 -3.63 -9.94
N ALA A 9 -1.53 -3.95 -10.59
CA ALA A 9 -2.13 -3.09 -11.61
C ALA A 9 -2.71 -1.79 -11.01
N ARG A 10 -3.35 -1.87 -9.83
CA ARG A 10 -3.89 -0.70 -9.13
C ARG A 10 -2.79 0.26 -8.69
N ASP A 11 -1.72 -0.28 -8.11
CA ASP A 11 -0.70 0.54 -7.46
C ASP A 11 0.33 1.06 -8.48
N GLY A 12 0.70 0.25 -9.48
CA GLY A 12 1.63 0.59 -10.58
C GLY A 12 3.08 0.80 -10.15
N THR A 13 3.30 1.49 -9.04
CA THR A 13 4.57 1.73 -8.36
C THR A 13 4.41 1.56 -6.86
N CYS A 14 5.52 1.59 -6.12
CA CYS A 14 5.51 1.67 -4.67
C CYS A 14 4.61 2.82 -4.20
N THR A 15 3.63 2.48 -3.37
CA THR A 15 2.58 3.40 -2.91
C THR A 15 3.09 4.43 -1.91
N PHE A 16 4.30 4.27 -1.35
CA PHE A 16 4.90 5.26 -0.45
C PHE A 16 5.04 6.63 -1.17
N PRO A 17 4.84 7.77 -0.46
CA PRO A 17 4.89 9.09 -1.07
C PRO A 17 6.17 9.34 -1.90
N GLY A 18 6.00 9.77 -3.14
CA GLY A 18 7.11 10.13 -4.04
C GLY A 18 7.92 8.98 -4.66
N CYS A 19 7.74 7.74 -4.21
CA CYS A 19 8.50 6.60 -4.75
C CYS A 19 8.08 6.25 -6.20
N ARG A 20 9.01 5.76 -7.03
CA ARG A 20 8.70 5.35 -8.43
C ARG A 20 9.16 3.94 -8.76
N VAL A 21 9.52 3.14 -7.74
CA VAL A 21 9.88 1.73 -7.95
C VAL A 21 8.64 1.01 -8.51
N PRO A 22 8.73 0.32 -9.66
CA PRO A 22 7.60 -0.40 -10.24
C PRO A 22 7.02 -1.44 -9.27
N ALA A 23 5.69 -1.59 -9.27
CA ALA A 23 4.99 -2.47 -8.35
C ALA A 23 5.44 -3.94 -8.47
N PHE A 24 5.80 -4.42 -9.66
CA PHE A 24 6.30 -5.79 -9.86
C PHE A 24 7.67 -6.07 -9.20
N ARG A 25 8.35 -5.03 -8.70
CA ARG A 25 9.58 -5.15 -7.88
C ARG A 25 9.32 -4.89 -6.39
N CYS A 26 8.05 -4.76 -6.01
CA CYS A 26 7.63 -4.48 -4.65
C CYS A 26 7.09 -5.74 -3.98
N ASP A 27 7.17 -5.75 -2.65
CA ASP A 27 6.45 -6.72 -1.83
C ASP A 27 5.01 -6.21 -1.64
N LEU A 28 4.06 -7.12 -1.41
CA LEU A 28 2.72 -6.75 -0.95
C LEU A 28 2.72 -6.66 0.58
N ASP A 29 2.26 -5.53 1.08
CA ASP A 29 2.28 -5.18 2.50
C ASP A 29 0.86 -4.92 3.01
N HIS A 30 0.55 -5.42 4.21
CA HIS A 30 -0.76 -5.27 4.82
C HIS A 30 -0.98 -3.83 5.29
N VAL A 31 -2.11 -3.23 4.89
CA VAL A 31 -2.55 -1.92 5.37
C VAL A 31 -2.92 -2.00 6.85
N VAL A 32 -3.77 -2.97 7.20
CA VAL A 32 -4.15 -3.34 8.55
C VAL A 32 -3.53 -4.70 8.86
N ALA A 33 -2.77 -4.79 9.95
CA ALA A 33 -2.19 -6.05 10.38
C ALA A 33 -3.31 -7.07 10.69
N PRO A 34 -3.29 -8.27 10.09
CA PRO A 34 -4.28 -9.31 10.39
C PRO A 34 -4.18 -9.72 11.86
N ARG A 35 -5.32 -9.95 12.52
CA ARG A 35 -5.33 -10.53 13.87
C ARG A 35 -5.25 -12.06 13.78
N PRO A 36 -4.78 -12.74 14.84
CA PRO A 36 -4.83 -14.20 14.88
C PRO A 36 -6.28 -14.69 14.67
N GLY A 37 -6.52 -15.47 13.61
CA GLY A 37 -7.84 -15.98 13.23
C GLY A 37 -8.53 -15.26 12.07
N ASP A 38 -7.96 -14.15 11.57
CA ASP A 38 -8.51 -13.43 10.42
C ASP A 38 -8.14 -14.13 9.09
N GLU A 39 -9.13 -14.64 8.36
CA GLU A 39 -8.95 -15.20 7.01
C GLU A 39 -8.69 -14.09 5.95
N GLN A 40 -8.88 -12.81 6.32
CA GLN A 40 -8.77 -11.64 5.43
C GLN A 40 -7.33 -11.18 5.18
N GLY A 41 -6.33 -11.94 5.64
CA GLY A 41 -4.91 -11.61 5.46
C GLY A 41 -4.47 -11.47 3.99
N HIS A 42 -5.24 -11.97 3.02
CA HIS A 42 -4.87 -11.91 1.60
C HIS A 42 -5.86 -11.16 0.70
N ASP A 43 -6.77 -10.36 1.28
CA ASP A 43 -7.66 -9.52 0.48
C ASP A 43 -6.86 -8.38 -0.18
N ALA A 44 -7.05 -8.17 -1.49
CA ALA A 44 -6.46 -7.05 -2.22
C ALA A 44 -6.85 -5.67 -1.63
N GLY A 45 -8.00 -5.58 -0.96
CA GLY A 45 -8.46 -4.41 -0.19
C GLY A 45 -7.69 -4.17 1.10
N ASN A 46 -6.79 -5.07 1.49
CA ASN A 46 -5.88 -4.90 2.63
C ASN A 46 -4.39 -4.95 2.24
N LEU A 47 -4.06 -5.01 0.95
CA LEU A 47 -2.68 -5.10 0.47
C LEU A 47 -2.30 -3.88 -0.36
N VAL A 48 -1.07 -3.38 -0.21
CA VAL A 48 -0.47 -2.34 -1.04
C VAL A 48 0.95 -2.73 -1.46
N ALA A 49 1.39 -2.28 -2.63
CA ALA A 49 2.75 -2.47 -3.11
C ALA A 49 3.72 -1.53 -2.39
N LEU A 50 4.74 -2.09 -1.73
CA LEU A 50 5.85 -1.36 -1.12
C LEU A 50 7.19 -1.94 -1.54
N CYS A 51 8.10 -1.08 -2.00
CA CYS A 51 9.48 -1.50 -2.20
C CYS A 51 10.12 -1.86 -0.85
N ARG A 52 11.11 -2.76 -0.87
CA ARG A 52 11.77 -3.24 0.35
C ARG A 52 12.24 -2.13 1.28
N HIS A 53 12.78 -1.03 0.73
CA HIS A 53 13.19 0.13 1.52
C HIS A 53 12.02 0.74 2.31
N HIS A 54 10.91 1.05 1.64
CA HIS A 54 9.76 1.69 2.29
C HIS A 54 8.95 0.74 3.17
N ARG A 55 8.97 -0.57 2.89
CA ARG A 55 8.42 -1.57 3.83
C ARG A 55 9.13 -1.52 5.18
N VAL A 56 10.46 -1.39 5.17
CA VAL A 56 11.26 -1.24 6.41
C VAL A 56 10.98 0.10 7.09
N VAL A 57 10.96 1.20 6.34
CA VAL A 57 10.62 2.55 6.87
C VAL A 57 9.24 2.53 7.55
N ARG A 58 8.23 1.95 6.91
CA ARG A 58 6.90 1.83 7.51
C ARG A 58 6.94 1.09 8.84
N ALA A 59 7.57 -0.08 8.86
CA ALA A 59 7.60 -0.96 10.03
C ALA A 59 8.33 -0.32 11.23
N ARG A 60 9.32 0.54 10.99
CA ARG A 60 10.15 1.14 12.05
C ARG A 60 9.68 2.51 12.48
N ASP A 61 9.22 3.33 11.53
CA ASP A 61 9.13 4.77 11.77
C ASP A 61 7.71 5.22 12.10
N GLY A 62 6.72 4.32 12.12
CA GLY A 62 5.35 4.64 12.55
C GLY A 62 4.44 5.22 11.46
N TRP A 63 4.80 5.01 10.19
CA TRP A 63 3.94 5.39 9.06
C TRP A 63 2.68 4.52 8.98
N ARG A 64 1.54 5.17 8.71
CA ARG A 64 0.24 4.50 8.68
C ARG A 64 -0.43 4.67 7.31
N PRO A 65 -0.55 3.59 6.52
CA PRO A 65 -1.35 3.62 5.31
C PRO A 65 -2.84 3.45 5.62
N ALA A 66 -3.69 3.99 4.75
CA ALA A 66 -5.10 3.68 4.63
C ALA A 66 -5.44 3.55 3.14
N LEU A 67 -5.91 2.37 2.72
CA LEU A 67 -6.41 2.14 1.37
C LEU A 67 -7.89 2.52 1.32
N LEU A 68 -8.23 3.43 0.42
CA LEU A 68 -9.59 3.93 0.22
C LEU A 68 -10.31 3.09 -0.85
N ALA A 69 -11.64 3.15 -0.85
CA ALA A 69 -12.49 2.35 -1.74
C ALA A 69 -12.24 2.60 -3.24
N ASP A 70 -11.72 3.78 -3.59
CA ASP A 70 -11.37 4.17 -4.96
C ASP A 70 -9.96 3.69 -5.40
N GLY A 71 -9.25 2.99 -4.52
CA GLY A 71 -7.87 2.52 -4.72
C GLY A 71 -6.79 3.53 -4.36
N THR A 72 -7.14 4.70 -3.84
CA THR A 72 -6.19 5.70 -3.35
C THR A 72 -5.56 5.24 -2.03
N VAL A 73 -4.24 5.40 -1.89
CA VAL A 73 -3.53 5.16 -0.63
C VAL A 73 -3.25 6.49 0.06
N ARG A 74 -3.82 6.68 1.26
CA ARG A 74 -3.49 7.81 2.13
C ARG A 74 -2.43 7.36 3.14
N TRP A 75 -1.31 8.05 3.16
CA TRP A 75 -0.24 7.85 4.14
C TRP A 75 -0.30 8.92 5.21
N THR A 76 -0.24 8.51 6.47
CA THR A 76 -0.03 9.42 7.61
C THR A 76 1.38 9.23 8.12
N ALA A 77 2.15 10.31 8.09
CA ALA A 77 3.49 10.38 8.65
C ALA A 77 3.46 10.35 10.18
N PRO A 78 4.57 10.01 10.84
CA PRO A 78 4.67 10.04 12.30
C PRO A 78 4.42 11.43 12.89
N SER A 79 4.72 12.48 12.12
CA SER A 79 4.44 13.87 12.45
C SER A 79 2.97 14.27 12.28
N GLY A 80 2.10 13.36 11.81
CA GLY A 80 0.68 13.63 11.54
C GLY A 80 0.38 14.15 10.13
N HIS A 81 1.39 14.53 9.34
CA HIS A 81 1.19 14.98 7.96
C HIS A 81 0.63 13.86 7.09
N THR A 82 -0.32 14.21 6.21
CA THR A 82 -0.94 13.24 5.31
C THR A 82 -0.52 13.45 3.86
N TYR A 83 -0.26 12.34 3.17
CA TYR A 83 0.10 12.30 1.76
C TYR A 83 -0.89 11.40 1.02
N VAL A 84 -1.29 11.80 -0.17
CA VAL A 84 -2.26 11.06 -0.98
C VAL A 84 -1.57 10.51 -2.21
N ARG A 85 -1.80 9.21 -2.48
CA ARG A 85 -1.30 8.51 -3.65
C ARG A 85 -2.48 7.91 -4.39
N PRO A 86 -2.96 8.60 -5.45
CA PRO A 86 -4.05 8.11 -6.28
C PRO A 86 -3.70 6.76 -6.89
N SER A 87 -4.71 5.96 -7.22
CA SER A 87 -4.48 4.75 -8.00
C SER A 87 -3.91 5.11 -9.38
N ALA A 88 -3.05 4.23 -9.90
CA ALA A 88 -2.36 4.47 -11.18
C ALA A 88 -3.34 4.66 -12.35
N TRP A 89 -4.55 4.10 -12.26
CA TRP A 89 -5.59 4.19 -13.28
C TRP A 89 -6.31 5.54 -13.33
N ARG A 90 -6.20 6.38 -12.28
CA ARG A 90 -6.84 7.71 -12.21
C ARG A 90 -5.90 8.87 -12.50
N SER A 91 -4.62 8.59 -12.75
CA SER A 91 -3.61 9.59 -13.10
C SER A 91 -3.36 9.66 -14.63
N ALA A 92 -4.23 9.04 -15.42
CA ALA A 92 -4.25 9.05 -16.88
C ALA A 92 -5.48 9.81 -17.39
#